data_AF-A0A960PDK2-F1
#
_entry.id   AF-A0A960PDK2-F1
#
_cell.length_a   1.000
_cell.length_b   1.000
_cell.length_c   1.000
_cell.angle_alpha   90.00
_cell.angle_beta   90.00
_cell.angle_gamma   90.00
#
_symmetry.space_group_name_H-M   'P 1'
#
loop_
_entity.id
_entity.type
_entity.pdbx_description
1 polymer ?
#
loop_
_entity_poly.entity_id
_entity_poly.type
_entity_poly.pdbx_seq_one_letter_code
_entity_poly.pdbx_strand_id
1 'polypeptide(L)'
;GHSLELLCFLDRANRTLYSTDAILEKITPNIGVQPFSSANPLGQYFDTLATLEQLDVDRIVPSHGSPFSGHREWIASTRQHHRERCDRLETLVQEQPLDGFEVARAHWGANRPAAQLRFAMAEALAHLEFLARSGRVAKTQVDGVVRWQAI
;
A
#
# COMPACT_ATOMS: atom_id res chain seq x y z
N GLY A 1 -4.80 -2.45 -7.10
CA GLY A 1 -4.12 -1.90 -5.91
C GLY A 1 -2.73 -1.40 -6.25
N HIS A 2 -1.79 -2.32 -6.50
CA HIS A 2 -0.41 -2.00 -6.88
C HIS A 2 -0.29 -1.29 -8.24
N SER A 3 -0.96 -1.82 -9.28
CA SER A 3 -1.10 -1.20 -10.60
C SER A 3 -2.52 -1.38 -11.14
N LEU A 4 -2.82 -0.79 -12.31
CA LEU A 4 -4.16 -0.79 -12.92
C LEU A 4 -4.68 -2.21 -13.21
N GLU A 5 -3.85 -3.03 -13.85
CA GLU A 5 -4.23 -4.34 -14.39
C GLU A 5 -3.18 -5.40 -14.05
N LEU A 6 -2.73 -5.42 -12.80
CA LEU A 6 -1.82 -6.48 -12.34
C LEU A 6 -2.52 -7.84 -12.46
N LEU A 7 -1.84 -8.78 -13.12
CA LEU A 7 -2.33 -10.15 -13.34
C LEU A 7 -1.53 -11.13 -12.49
N CYS A 8 -2.24 -12.04 -11.81
CA CYS A 8 -1.65 -13.23 -11.21
C CYS A 8 -2.14 -14.46 -11.97
N PHE A 9 -1.31 -15.50 -12.07
CA PHE A 9 -1.67 -16.76 -12.72
C PHE A 9 -1.69 -17.87 -11.68
N LEU A 10 -2.78 -18.64 -11.62
CA LEU A 10 -2.94 -19.76 -10.71
C LEU A 10 -2.88 -21.08 -11.49
N ASP A 11 -1.83 -21.85 -11.26
CA ASP A 11 -1.78 -23.27 -11.61
C ASP A 11 -2.47 -24.07 -10.51
N ARG A 12 -3.74 -24.44 -10.75
CA ARG A 12 -4.56 -25.17 -9.79
C ARG A 12 -4.09 -26.60 -9.55
N ALA A 13 -3.52 -27.26 -10.55
CA ALA A 13 -3.09 -28.65 -10.43
C ALA A 13 -1.89 -28.76 -9.49
N ASN A 14 -0.96 -27.79 -9.57
CA ASN A 14 0.23 -27.73 -8.73
C ASN A 14 0.08 -26.77 -7.54
N ARG A 15 -1.12 -26.23 -7.30
CA ARG A 15 -1.43 -25.25 -6.23
C ARG A 15 -0.39 -24.12 -6.16
N THR A 16 0.03 -23.64 -7.34
CA THR A 16 1.12 -22.66 -7.51
C THR A 16 0.56 -21.34 -8.03
N LEU A 17 0.81 -20.26 -7.29
CA LEU A 17 0.44 -18.90 -7.66
C LEU A 17 1.67 -18.15 -8.17
N TYR A 18 1.64 -17.72 -9.43
CA TYR A 18 2.54 -16.71 -9.97
C TYR A 18 1.98 -15.34 -9.59
N SER A 19 2.45 -14.79 -8.48
CA SER A 19 1.83 -13.63 -7.82
C SER A 19 2.23 -12.28 -8.40
N THR A 20 3.26 -12.23 -9.24
CA THR A 20 3.89 -10.98 -9.69
C THR A 20 4.20 -10.07 -8.49
N ASP A 21 3.78 -8.80 -8.52
CA ASP A 21 3.94 -7.83 -7.44
C ASP A 21 2.71 -7.73 -6.52
N ALA A 22 1.76 -8.66 -6.59
CA ALA A 22 0.67 -8.72 -5.60
C ALA A 22 1.13 -9.30 -4.26
N ILE A 23 2.07 -10.24 -4.30
CA ILE A 23 2.67 -10.90 -3.13
C ILE A 23 4.16 -11.06 -3.41
N LEU A 24 5.01 -10.60 -2.49
CA LEU A 24 6.47 -10.60 -2.59
C LEU A 24 7.09 -11.21 -1.32
N GLU A 25 8.19 -11.95 -1.45
CA GLU A 25 8.73 -12.77 -0.34
C GLU A 25 9.10 -11.94 0.91
N LYS A 26 9.93 -10.90 0.74
CA LYS A 26 10.58 -10.18 1.87
C LYS A 26 10.09 -8.76 2.09
N ILE A 27 9.43 -8.19 1.09
CA ILE A 27 9.00 -6.78 1.09
C ILE A 27 7.52 -6.70 0.80
N THR A 28 6.88 -5.60 1.18
CA THR A 28 5.55 -5.27 0.67
C THR A 28 5.68 -4.57 -0.68
N PRO A 29 4.79 -4.84 -1.64
CA PRO A 29 4.76 -4.09 -2.88
C PRO A 29 4.40 -2.62 -2.60
N ASN A 30 4.93 -1.70 -3.39
CA ASN A 30 4.56 -0.30 -3.26
C ASN A 30 3.09 -0.13 -3.67
N ILE A 31 2.27 0.42 -2.77
CA ILE A 31 0.88 0.75 -3.03
C ILE A 31 0.77 2.27 -3.00
N GLY A 32 0.81 2.89 -4.17
CA GLY A 32 0.91 4.35 -4.29
C GLY A 32 -0.14 4.95 -5.20
N VAL A 33 -0.48 6.21 -4.95
CA VAL A 33 -1.21 7.04 -5.92
C VAL A 33 -0.25 7.35 -7.08
N GLN A 34 -0.66 6.97 -8.29
CA GLN A 34 0.06 7.18 -9.54
C GLN A 34 -0.90 7.77 -10.59
N PRO A 35 -0.39 8.34 -11.71
CA PRO A 35 -1.24 8.64 -12.85
C PRO A 35 -2.10 7.42 -13.22
N PHE A 36 -3.40 7.63 -13.37
CA PHE A 36 -4.39 6.59 -13.69
C PHE A 36 -4.61 5.52 -12.61
N SER A 37 -4.00 5.65 -11.43
CA SER A 37 -4.35 4.79 -10.30
C SER A 37 -5.78 5.04 -9.81
N SER A 38 -6.32 4.06 -9.09
CA SER A 38 -7.57 4.24 -8.35
C SER A 38 -7.46 5.39 -7.35
N ALA A 39 -8.57 6.05 -7.05
CA ALA A 39 -8.68 7.02 -5.97
C ALA A 39 -8.63 6.38 -4.56
N ASN A 40 -8.50 5.05 -4.46
CA ASN A 40 -8.27 4.31 -3.21
C ASN A 40 -7.39 3.07 -3.47
N PRO A 41 -6.10 3.22 -3.82
CA PRO A 41 -5.27 2.10 -4.22
C PRO A 41 -5.00 1.13 -3.06
N LEU A 42 -4.90 1.63 -1.82
CA LEU A 42 -4.75 0.80 -0.63
C LEU A 42 -6.02 -0.02 -0.32
N GLY A 43 -7.21 0.59 -0.42
CA GLY A 43 -8.47 -0.16 -0.29
C GLY A 43 -8.57 -1.27 -1.32
N GLN A 44 -8.31 -0.97 -2.60
CA GLN A 44 -8.27 -2.00 -3.65
C GLN A 44 -7.22 -3.07 -3.40
N TYR A 45 -6.07 -2.72 -2.81
CA TYR A 45 -5.08 -3.71 -2.44
C TYR A 45 -5.57 -4.62 -1.31
N PHE A 46 -6.29 -4.11 -0.30
CA PHE A 46 -6.94 -4.95 0.70
C PHE A 46 -8.00 -5.89 0.11
N ASP A 47 -8.73 -5.46 -0.91
CA ASP A 47 -9.67 -6.31 -1.67
C ASP A 47 -8.92 -7.39 -2.47
N THR A 48 -7.79 -7.02 -3.08
CA THR A 48 -6.88 -7.96 -3.77
C THR A 48 -6.41 -9.05 -2.80
N LEU A 49 -5.92 -8.65 -1.62
CA LEU A 49 -5.49 -9.59 -0.59
C LEU A 49 -6.64 -10.48 -0.09
N ALA A 50 -7.86 -9.96 -0.01
CA ALA A 50 -9.03 -10.74 0.41
C ALA A 50 -9.34 -11.83 -0.62
N THR A 51 -9.21 -11.52 -1.90
CA THR A 51 -9.40 -12.47 -2.99
C THR A 51 -8.32 -13.56 -2.96
N LEU A 52 -7.05 -13.18 -2.77
CA LEU A 52 -5.92 -14.11 -2.76
C LEU A 52 -5.94 -15.06 -1.55
N GLU A 53 -6.42 -14.60 -0.40
CA GLU A 53 -6.52 -15.39 0.84
C GLU A 53 -7.46 -16.60 0.73
N GLN A 54 -8.46 -16.51 -0.15
CA GLN A 54 -9.43 -17.58 -0.42
C GLN A 54 -8.89 -18.67 -1.35
N LEU A 55 -7.73 -18.48 -1.97
CA LEU A 55 -7.19 -19.44 -2.92
C LEU A 55 -6.56 -20.65 -2.21
N ASP A 56 -6.70 -21.83 -2.80
CA ASP A 56 -5.95 -23.00 -2.37
C ASP A 56 -4.57 -23.03 -3.03
N VAL A 57 -3.63 -22.31 -2.41
CA VAL A 57 -2.25 -22.13 -2.88
C VAL A 57 -1.29 -22.63 -1.80
N ASP A 58 -0.33 -23.45 -2.22
CA ASP A 58 0.78 -23.91 -1.38
C ASP A 58 2.08 -23.19 -1.75
N ARG A 59 2.35 -23.00 -3.04
CA ARG A 59 3.56 -22.38 -3.56
C ARG A 59 3.28 -21.04 -4.23
N ILE A 60 4.08 -20.04 -3.90
CA ILE A 60 4.00 -18.68 -4.45
C ILE A 60 5.30 -18.40 -5.20
N VAL A 61 5.19 -17.88 -6.42
CA VAL A 61 6.31 -17.48 -7.27
C VAL A 61 6.18 -15.97 -7.55
N PRO A 62 6.88 -15.12 -6.77
CA PRO A 62 6.82 -13.67 -6.93
C PRO A 62 7.75 -13.16 -8.03
N SER A 63 7.56 -11.90 -8.47
CA SER A 63 8.54 -11.23 -9.34
C SER A 63 9.86 -10.95 -8.63
N HIS A 64 9.81 -10.78 -7.30
CA HIS A 64 10.94 -10.41 -6.46
C HIS A 64 11.04 -11.31 -5.23
N GLY A 65 12.24 -11.82 -4.99
CA GLY A 65 12.53 -12.81 -3.95
C GLY A 65 12.47 -14.25 -4.46
N SER A 66 12.58 -15.18 -3.53
CA SER A 66 12.50 -16.62 -3.80
C SER A 66 11.05 -17.10 -3.76
N PRO A 67 10.71 -18.20 -4.47
CA PRO A 67 9.46 -18.88 -4.26
C PRO A 67 9.30 -19.35 -2.81
N PHE A 68 8.09 -19.22 -2.25
CA PHE A 68 7.82 -19.50 -0.84
C PHE A 68 6.39 -20.03 -0.64
N SER A 69 6.04 -20.42 0.59
CA SER A 69 4.72 -20.92 0.99
C SER A 69 4.14 -20.08 2.14
N GLY A 70 2.89 -20.35 2.53
CA GLY A 70 2.23 -19.61 3.62
C GLY A 70 1.66 -18.26 3.19
N HIS A 71 0.88 -18.25 2.09
CA HIS A 71 0.29 -17.00 1.58
C HIS A 71 -0.66 -16.34 2.58
N ARG A 72 -1.36 -17.11 3.43
CA ARG A 72 -2.32 -16.58 4.39
C ARG A 72 -1.63 -15.84 5.53
N GLU A 73 -0.58 -16.42 6.08
CA GLU A 73 0.26 -15.78 7.10
C GLU A 73 0.91 -14.51 6.55
N TRP A 74 1.40 -14.56 5.31
CA TRP A 74 1.95 -13.40 4.63
C TRP A 74 0.90 -12.29 4.42
N ILE A 75 -0.32 -12.65 4.00
CA ILE A 75 -1.44 -11.70 3.81
C ILE A 75 -1.81 -11.05 5.14
N ALA A 76 -1.94 -11.84 6.22
CA ALA A 76 -2.26 -11.33 7.55
C ALA A 76 -1.20 -10.34 8.04
N SER A 77 0.08 -10.69 7.90
CA SER A 77 1.21 -9.81 8.24
C SER A 77 1.19 -8.52 7.40
N THR A 78 0.96 -8.62 6.09
CA THR A 78 0.89 -7.48 5.19
C THR A 78 -0.28 -6.54 5.55
N ARG A 79 -1.46 -7.08 5.88
CA ARG A 79 -2.58 -6.27 6.35
C ARG A 79 -2.25 -5.54 7.64
N GLN A 80 -1.61 -6.22 8.58
CA GLN A 80 -1.20 -5.63 9.85
C GLN A 80 -0.18 -4.49 9.62
N HIS A 81 0.83 -4.72 8.79
CA HIS A 81 1.82 -3.72 8.41
C HIS A 81 1.19 -2.43 7.86
N HIS A 82 0.20 -2.56 6.95
CA HIS A 82 -0.50 -1.39 6.41
C HIS A 82 -1.40 -0.71 7.44
N ARG A 83 -2.07 -1.46 8.34
CA ARG A 83 -2.86 -0.88 9.43
C ARG A 83 -1.99 -0.06 10.37
N GLU A 84 -0.86 -0.61 10.83
CA GLU A 84 0.08 0.12 11.67
C GLU A 84 0.65 1.35 10.97
N ARG A 85 0.85 1.28 9.64
CA ARG A 85 1.27 2.45 8.88
C ARG A 85 0.17 3.51 8.83
N CYS A 86 -1.08 3.12 8.62
CA CYS A 86 -2.21 4.04 8.71
C CYS A 86 -2.23 4.77 10.06
N ASP A 87 -2.08 4.03 11.17
CA ASP A 87 -2.08 4.62 12.51
C ASP A 87 -0.91 5.62 12.68
N ARG A 88 0.30 5.24 12.23
CA ARG A 88 1.46 6.16 12.24
C ARG A 88 1.24 7.42 11.41
N LEU A 89 0.65 7.31 10.21
CA LEU A 89 0.44 8.48 9.35
C LEU A 89 -0.68 9.39 9.87
N GLU A 90 -1.73 8.83 10.46
CA GLU A 90 -2.76 9.60 11.17
C GLU A 90 -2.14 10.41 12.32
N THR A 91 -1.28 9.79 13.14
CA THR A 91 -0.57 10.49 14.23
C THR A 91 0.28 11.66 13.70
N LEU A 92 0.95 11.50 12.56
CA LEU A 92 1.77 12.57 11.97
C LEU A 92 0.96 13.80 11.56
N VAL A 93 -0.30 13.62 11.18
CA VAL A 93 -1.20 14.71 10.77
C VAL A 93 -2.17 15.13 11.88
N GLN A 94 -1.88 14.76 13.13
CA GLN A 94 -2.76 15.05 14.26
C GLN A 94 -2.59 16.48 14.79
N GLU A 95 -1.35 16.97 14.88
CA GLU A 95 -1.07 18.29 15.46
C GLU A 95 -1.35 19.43 14.47
N GLN A 96 -1.05 19.22 13.19
CA GLN A 96 -1.18 20.23 12.15
C GLN A 96 -1.37 19.63 10.75
N PRO A 97 -2.00 20.36 9.80
CA PRO A 97 -2.23 19.85 8.46
C PRO A 97 -0.92 19.75 7.66
N LEU A 98 -0.61 18.54 7.17
CA LEU A 98 0.57 18.28 6.36
C LEU A 98 0.19 17.90 4.91
N ASP A 99 1.03 18.27 3.95
CA ASP A 99 0.91 17.72 2.59
C ASP A 99 1.54 16.32 2.47
N GLY A 100 1.30 15.66 1.33
CA GLY A 100 1.80 14.29 1.11
C GLY A 100 3.34 14.18 1.09
N PHE A 101 4.05 15.25 0.73
CA PHE A 101 5.51 15.27 0.71
C PHE A 101 6.09 15.43 2.12
N GLU A 102 5.49 16.29 2.94
CA GLU A 102 5.81 16.46 4.36
C GLU A 102 5.60 15.15 5.12
N VAL A 103 4.46 14.48 4.93
CA VAL A 103 4.18 13.16 5.52
C VAL A 103 5.21 12.12 5.09
N ALA A 104 5.56 12.10 3.79
CA ALA A 104 6.56 11.17 3.27
C ALA A 104 7.94 11.35 3.90
N ARG A 105 8.40 12.61 4.02
CA ARG A 105 9.68 12.94 4.67
C ARG A 105 9.68 12.62 6.16
N ALA A 106 8.57 12.88 6.85
CA ALA A 106 8.42 12.60 8.27
C ALA A 106 8.44 11.08 8.56
N HIS A 107 7.73 10.28 7.75
CA HIS A 107 7.65 8.83 7.99
C HIS A 107 8.85 8.03 7.47
N TRP A 108 9.30 8.29 6.24
CA TRP A 108 10.36 7.49 5.61
C TRP A 108 11.76 8.13 5.71
N GLY A 109 11.87 9.39 6.13
CA GLY A 109 13.11 10.11 6.32
C GLY A 109 13.41 11.12 5.19
N ALA A 110 13.88 12.30 5.60
CA ALA A 110 14.11 13.45 4.72
C ALA A 110 15.30 13.31 3.75
N ASN A 111 16.33 12.52 4.10
CA ASN A 111 17.59 12.46 3.37
C ASN A 111 17.61 11.35 2.30
N ARG A 112 16.45 11.01 1.74
CA ARG A 112 16.34 10.01 0.68
C ARG A 112 16.58 10.61 -0.71
N PRO A 113 17.13 9.83 -1.66
CA PRO A 113 17.17 10.24 -3.05
C PRO A 113 15.79 10.62 -3.58
N ALA A 114 15.72 11.64 -4.45
CA ALA A 114 14.45 12.15 -4.97
C ALA A 114 13.55 11.05 -5.58
N ALA A 115 14.14 10.09 -6.29
CA ALA A 115 13.42 8.96 -6.85
C ALA A 115 12.73 8.09 -5.77
N GLN A 116 13.37 7.90 -4.61
CA GLN A 116 12.77 7.15 -3.49
C GLN A 116 11.70 7.97 -2.76
N LEU A 117 11.92 9.28 -2.59
CA LEU A 117 10.91 10.17 -2.02
C LEU A 117 9.64 10.21 -2.87
N ARG A 118 9.75 10.08 -4.19
CA ARG A 118 8.58 9.97 -5.08
C ARG A 118 7.72 8.74 -4.74
N PHE A 119 8.32 7.57 -4.53
CA PHE A 119 7.59 6.36 -4.13
C PHE A 119 7.01 6.49 -2.72
N ALA A 120 7.76 7.08 -1.79
CA ALA A 120 7.29 7.34 -0.43
C ALA A 120 6.08 8.29 -0.42
N MET A 121 6.11 9.36 -1.22
CA MET A 121 5.00 10.30 -1.36
C MET A 121 3.77 9.64 -1.98
N ALA A 122 3.94 8.86 -3.05
CA ALA A 122 2.84 8.10 -3.65
C ALA A 122 2.18 7.16 -2.62
N GLU A 123 2.98 6.48 -1.82
CA GLU A 123 2.50 5.57 -0.77
C GLU A 123 1.87 6.30 0.41
N ALA A 124 2.41 7.45 0.83
CA ALA A 124 1.80 8.31 1.83
C ALA A 124 0.38 8.72 1.40
N LEU A 125 0.24 9.22 0.17
CA LEU A 125 -1.04 9.64 -0.39
C LEU A 125 -2.04 8.47 -0.47
N ALA A 126 -1.59 7.26 -0.80
CA ALA A 126 -2.46 6.07 -0.81
C ALA A 126 -3.05 5.76 0.57
N HIS A 127 -2.26 5.89 1.63
CA HIS A 127 -2.72 5.67 3.00
C HIS A 127 -3.62 6.82 3.48
N LEU A 128 -3.30 8.08 3.14
CA LEU A 128 -4.10 9.24 3.50
C LEU A 128 -5.47 9.23 2.80
N GLU A 129 -5.54 8.88 1.51
CA GLU A 129 -6.83 8.71 0.81
C GLU A 129 -7.67 7.58 1.42
N PHE A 130 -7.03 6.48 1.85
CA PHE A 130 -7.71 5.41 2.55
C PHE A 130 -8.25 5.86 3.93
N LEU A 131 -7.46 6.62 4.69
CA LEU A 131 -7.86 7.18 5.98
C LEU A 131 -9.01 8.19 5.84
N ALA A 132 -8.99 9.06 4.83
CA ALA A 132 -10.10 9.98 4.62
C ALA A 132 -11.41 9.28 4.25
N ARG A 133 -11.34 8.20 3.49
CA ARG A 133 -12.52 7.39 3.18
C ARG A 133 -13.09 6.67 4.40
N SER A 134 -12.26 6.39 5.40
CA SER A 134 -12.70 5.83 6.69
C SER A 134 -13.07 6.88 7.73
N GLY A 135 -13.03 8.19 7.38
CA GLY A 135 -13.42 9.28 8.27
C GLY A 135 -12.42 9.57 9.38
N ARG A 136 -11.18 9.09 9.26
CA ARG A 136 -10.09 9.28 10.23
C ARG A 136 -9.25 10.53 9.98
N VAL A 137 -9.18 10.97 8.73
CA VAL A 137 -8.40 12.13 8.29
C VAL A 137 -9.25 12.96 7.34
N ALA A 138 -9.22 14.29 7.46
CA ALA A 138 -9.81 15.21 6.50
C ALA A 138 -8.73 15.74 5.55
N LYS A 139 -9.14 16.10 4.32
CA LYS A 139 -8.29 16.83 3.39
C LYS A 139 -8.87 18.19 3.05
N THR A 140 -8.01 19.19 3.02
CA THR A 140 -8.33 20.56 2.61
C THR A 140 -7.38 21.01 1.51
N GLN A 141 -7.82 21.94 0.67
CA GLN A 141 -6.97 22.52 -0.35
C GLN A 141 -6.68 23.98 0.00
N VAL A 142 -5.39 24.32 0.09
CA VAL A 142 -4.91 25.67 0.39
C VAL A 142 -3.87 26.02 -0.68
N ASP A 143 -4.10 27.11 -1.41
CA ASP A 143 -3.21 27.60 -2.49
C ASP A 143 -2.83 26.53 -3.52
N GLY A 144 -3.78 25.65 -3.86
CA GLY A 144 -3.57 24.57 -4.82
C GLY A 144 -2.94 23.30 -4.23
N VAL A 145 -2.49 23.31 -2.97
CA VAL A 145 -1.88 22.16 -2.28
C VAL A 145 -2.91 21.45 -1.41
N VAL A 146 -3.00 20.12 -1.54
CA VAL A 146 -3.85 19.30 -0.67
C VAL A 146 -3.10 18.99 0.63
N ARG A 147 -3.71 19.35 1.75
CA ARG A 147 -3.22 19.07 3.11
C ARG A 147 -4.17 18.13 3.83
N TRP A 148 -3.61 17.35 4.73
CA TRP A 148 -4.28 16.29 5.46
C TRP A 148 -4.16 16.51 6.96
N GLN A 149 -5.23 16.28 7.70
CA GLN A 149 -5.33 16.51 9.14
C GLN A 149 -6.23 15.44 9.78
N ALA A 150 -5.83 14.86 10.90
CA ALA A 150 -6.67 13.90 11.64
C ALA A 150 -7.96 14.57 12.14
N ILE A 151 -9.07 13.81 12.15
CA ILE A 151 -10.41 14.26 12.60
C ILE A 151 -10.61 13.95 14.08
#